data_AF-A0A401PSM4-F1
#
_entry.id   AF-A0A401PSM4-F1
#
_cell.length_a   1.000
_cell.length_b   1.000
_cell.length_c   1.000
_cell.angle_alpha   90.00
_cell.angle_beta   90.00
_cell.angle_gamma   90.00
#
_symmetry.space_group_name_H-M   'P 1'
#
loop_
_entity.id
_entity.type
_entity.pdbx_description
1 polymer ?
#
loop_
_entity_poly.entity_id
_entity_poly.type
_entity_poly.pdbx_seq_one_letter_code
_entity_poly.pdbx_strand_id
1 'polypeptide(L)'
;MAQFEGVPLAGKARDAMKMYLQSSHDVLVSALYNIDPLLDQMIASQLLTHENYYEIRTEKIPPQKARKLLEIVQLQMNENDVRLFVECLRRCKHHYPRLKDWLAGDTGIIRGPTEQKLQKQANVVCQRLGHLVIPIAMRLFSNEMISQYELDIVQGETTLYCQAQRLINICLQKGERSCQKLYEALHEEDTILAEDIDGEAVFNEREPTFPIQLQQDTEHPPLLSSLVPTPQEETQPVSFLLQDLKLECGFDKEIQLQQKEKGQYVAGYTMSQKLPQVMPSR
;
A
#
# COMPACT_ATOMS: atom_id res chain seq x y z
N MET A 1 32.09 46.85 -14.19
CA MET A 1 31.91 46.07 -12.95
C MET A 1 30.66 45.25 -13.12
N ALA A 2 30.78 43.94 -12.94
CA ALA A 2 29.84 42.93 -13.41
C ALA A 2 28.48 42.97 -12.68
N GLN A 3 27.42 42.82 -13.45
CA GLN A 3 26.10 42.39 -12.99
C GLN A 3 26.22 40.88 -12.70
N PHE A 4 25.83 40.44 -11.51
CA PHE A 4 25.62 39.01 -11.23
C PHE A 4 24.13 38.81 -10.96
N GLU A 5 23.51 38.11 -11.90
CA GLU A 5 22.13 37.64 -11.87
C GLU A 5 21.90 36.75 -10.65
N GLY A 6 20.88 37.10 -9.87
CA GLY A 6 20.34 36.20 -8.85
C GLY A 6 19.64 35.04 -9.53
N VAL A 7 20.14 33.82 -9.31
CA VAL A 7 19.50 32.58 -9.72
C VAL A 7 18.32 32.27 -8.79
N PRO A 8 17.07 32.19 -9.26
CA PRO A 8 15.97 31.73 -8.44
C PRO A 8 15.88 30.19 -8.52
N LEU A 9 16.52 29.50 -7.58
CA LEU A 9 16.46 28.02 -7.45
C LEU A 9 15.15 27.51 -6.80
N ALA A 10 14.22 28.39 -6.43
CA ALA A 10 12.97 28.04 -5.75
C ALA A 10 11.80 27.60 -6.67
N GLY A 11 11.94 27.73 -8.00
CA GLY A 11 10.86 27.44 -8.95
C GLY A 11 10.76 25.97 -9.40
N LYS A 12 11.85 25.18 -9.34
CA LYS A 12 11.90 23.85 -9.99
C LYS A 12 11.11 22.75 -9.27
N ALA A 13 10.86 22.89 -7.98
CA ALA A 13 10.14 21.88 -7.20
C ALA A 13 8.61 22.07 -7.19
N ARG A 14 8.13 23.27 -7.58
CA ARG A 14 6.70 23.62 -7.50
C ARG A 14 5.84 23.00 -8.61
N ASP A 15 6.46 22.52 -9.68
CA ASP A 15 5.75 21.94 -10.84
C ASP A 15 6.12 20.47 -11.07
N ALA A 16 6.81 19.82 -10.13
CA ALA A 16 7.31 18.46 -10.32
C ALA A 16 6.16 17.45 -10.52
N MET A 17 5.07 17.58 -9.75
CA MET A 17 3.90 16.71 -9.89
C MET A 17 3.12 17.03 -11.16
N LYS A 18 2.93 18.32 -11.47
CA LYS A 18 2.30 18.73 -12.74
C LYS A 18 3.05 18.21 -13.96
N MET A 19 4.38 18.31 -13.96
CA MET A 19 5.25 17.75 -15.00
C MET A 19 5.12 16.23 -15.10
N TYR A 20 5.02 15.54 -13.95
CA TYR A 20 4.80 14.09 -13.92
C TYR A 20 3.44 13.67 -14.47
N LEU A 21 2.37 14.42 -14.17
CA LEU A 21 1.07 14.20 -14.78
C LEU A 21 1.09 14.48 -16.28
N GLN A 22 1.83 15.50 -16.71
CA GLN A 22 1.95 15.85 -18.12
C GLN A 22 2.73 14.78 -18.89
N SER A 23 3.82 14.26 -18.34
CA SER A 23 4.57 13.16 -18.97
C SER A 23 3.78 11.85 -19.00
N SER A 24 2.84 11.68 -18.06
CA SER A 24 1.95 10.52 -17.97
C SER A 24 0.58 10.74 -18.63
N HIS A 25 0.40 11.84 -19.36
CA HIS A 25 -0.91 12.27 -19.86
C HIS A 25 -1.60 11.20 -20.69
N ASP A 26 -0.90 10.58 -21.64
CA ASP A 26 -1.50 9.58 -22.54
C ASP A 26 -1.86 8.26 -21.82
N VAL A 27 -1.06 7.91 -20.81
CA VAL A 27 -1.35 6.77 -19.91
C VAL A 27 -2.64 7.04 -19.13
N LEU A 28 -2.78 8.25 -18.57
CA LEU A 28 -3.97 8.65 -17.83
C LEU A 28 -5.21 8.70 -18.73
N VAL A 29 -5.12 9.33 -19.90
CA VAL A 29 -6.25 9.41 -20.85
C VAL A 29 -6.72 8.03 -21.32
N SER A 30 -5.79 7.09 -21.56
CA SER A 30 -6.14 5.74 -22.01
C SER A 30 -6.67 4.82 -20.89
N ALA A 31 -6.37 5.15 -19.64
CA ALA A 31 -6.76 4.35 -18.48
C ALA A 31 -8.01 4.88 -17.76
N LEU A 32 -8.32 6.18 -17.88
CA LEU A 32 -9.51 6.82 -17.32
C LEU A 32 -10.76 6.60 -18.19
N TYR A 33 -11.15 5.33 -18.36
CA TYR A 33 -12.31 4.97 -19.19
C TYR A 33 -13.67 5.22 -18.50
N ASN A 34 -13.70 5.23 -17.17
CA ASN A 34 -14.89 5.52 -16.37
C ASN A 34 -14.57 6.62 -15.35
N ILE A 35 -14.89 7.86 -15.68
CA ILE A 35 -14.44 9.05 -14.94
C ILE A 35 -15.41 9.46 -13.84
N ASP A 36 -16.66 9.01 -13.91
CA ASP A 36 -17.71 9.44 -12.98
C ASP A 36 -17.35 9.16 -11.50
N PRO A 37 -16.81 7.99 -11.11
CA PRO A 37 -16.40 7.74 -9.72
C PRO A 37 -15.30 8.69 -9.22
N LEU A 38 -14.37 9.07 -10.11
CA LEU A 38 -13.30 10.00 -9.79
C LEU A 38 -13.84 11.43 -9.62
N LEU A 39 -14.76 11.86 -10.49
CA LEU A 39 -15.37 13.18 -10.38
C LEU A 39 -16.18 13.34 -9.09
N ASP A 40 -16.94 12.31 -8.73
CA ASP A 40 -17.72 12.32 -7.49
C ASP A 40 -16.78 12.41 -6.27
N GLN A 41 -15.66 11.68 -6.29
CA GLN A 41 -14.64 11.77 -5.24
C GLN A 41 -13.96 13.15 -5.21
N MET A 42 -13.67 13.75 -6.36
CA MET A 42 -13.03 15.06 -6.45
C MET A 42 -13.95 16.19 -5.99
N ILE A 43 -15.26 16.09 -6.26
CA ILE A 43 -16.27 17.02 -5.73
C ILE A 43 -16.40 16.87 -4.21
N ALA A 44 -16.44 15.63 -3.70
CA ALA A 44 -16.49 15.38 -2.26
C ALA A 44 -15.26 15.93 -1.52
N SER A 45 -14.09 15.87 -2.16
CA SER A 45 -12.83 16.46 -1.66
C SER A 45 -12.69 17.97 -1.92
N GLN A 46 -13.71 18.61 -2.50
CA GLN A 46 -13.71 20.04 -2.86
C GLN A 46 -12.57 20.46 -3.84
N LEU A 47 -12.04 19.51 -4.61
CA LEU A 47 -11.01 19.78 -5.62
C LEU A 47 -11.60 20.35 -6.91
N LEU A 48 -12.83 19.96 -7.23
CA LEU A 48 -13.56 20.50 -8.37
C LEU A 48 -14.68 21.41 -7.90
N THR A 49 -14.90 22.48 -8.65
CA THR A 49 -16.13 23.26 -8.56
C THR A 49 -17.26 22.52 -9.26
N HIS A 50 -18.51 22.85 -8.91
CA HIS A 50 -19.67 22.33 -9.63
C HIS A 50 -19.63 22.68 -11.13
N GLU A 51 -19.11 23.85 -11.50
CA GLU A 51 -18.95 24.26 -12.89
C GLU A 51 -18.01 23.32 -13.65
N ASN A 52 -16.82 23.05 -13.11
CA ASN A 52 -15.85 22.12 -13.70
C ASN A 52 -16.42 20.70 -13.82
N TYR A 53 -17.19 20.25 -12.83
CA TYR A 53 -17.85 18.94 -12.85
C TYR A 53 -18.83 18.81 -14.01
N TYR A 54 -19.70 19.81 -14.20
CA TYR A 54 -20.65 19.79 -15.31
C TYR A 54 -19.94 19.93 -16.66
N GLU A 55 -18.92 20.78 -16.75
CA GLU A 55 -18.14 20.94 -17.98
C GLU A 55 -17.54 19.60 -18.43
N ILE A 56 -16.90 18.85 -17.52
CA ILE A 56 -16.34 17.53 -17.85
C ILE A 56 -17.45 16.53 -18.23
N ARG A 57 -18.63 16.59 -17.60
CA ARG A 57 -19.74 15.68 -17.91
C ARG A 57 -20.41 15.96 -19.25
N THR A 58 -20.28 17.17 -19.82
CA THR A 58 -20.85 17.46 -21.15
C THR A 58 -20.16 16.67 -22.26
N GLU A 59 -18.89 16.31 -22.08
CA GLU A 59 -18.14 15.50 -23.02
C GLU A 59 -18.69 14.07 -23.11
N LYS A 60 -18.96 13.60 -24.32
CA LYS A 60 -19.60 12.28 -24.54
C LYS A 60 -18.61 11.13 -24.61
N ILE A 61 -17.39 11.42 -25.02
CA ILE A 61 -16.36 10.41 -25.31
C ILE A 61 -15.45 10.29 -24.07
N PRO A 62 -15.28 9.10 -23.47
CA PRO A 62 -14.52 8.97 -22.22
C PRO A 62 -13.06 9.50 -22.30
N PRO A 63 -12.29 9.24 -23.37
CA PRO A 63 -11.00 9.91 -23.57
C PRO A 63 -11.05 11.44 -23.60
N GLN A 64 -12.12 12.05 -24.14
CA GLN A 64 -12.27 13.50 -24.16
C GLN A 64 -12.59 14.04 -22.76
N LYS A 65 -13.45 13.34 -22.00
CA LYS A 65 -13.66 13.63 -20.57
C LYS A 65 -12.32 13.60 -19.79
N ALA A 66 -11.47 12.61 -20.05
CA ALA A 66 -10.17 12.47 -19.38
C ALA A 66 -9.23 13.63 -19.72
N ARG A 67 -9.13 13.99 -21.00
CA ARG A 67 -8.32 15.13 -21.44
C ARG A 67 -8.80 16.43 -20.80
N LYS A 68 -10.11 16.65 -20.77
CA LYS A 68 -10.71 17.84 -20.17
C LYS A 68 -10.46 17.93 -18.67
N LEU A 69 -10.60 16.82 -17.95
CA LEU A 69 -10.26 16.72 -16.53
C LEU A 69 -8.78 17.05 -16.30
N LEU A 70 -7.87 16.45 -17.07
CA LEU A 70 -6.44 16.69 -16.93
C LEU A 70 -6.04 18.13 -17.30
N GLU A 71 -6.71 18.73 -18.28
CA GLU A 71 -6.55 20.15 -18.63
C GLU A 71 -6.91 21.05 -17.43
N ILE A 72 -8.05 20.80 -16.78
CA ILE A 72 -8.47 21.52 -15.57
C ILE A 72 -7.46 21.33 -14.44
N VAL A 73 -6.98 20.10 -14.21
CA VAL A 73 -5.94 19.80 -13.20
C VAL A 73 -4.65 20.58 -13.50
N GLN A 74 -4.26 20.71 -14.76
CA GLN A 74 -3.02 21.42 -15.10
C GLN A 74 -3.17 22.95 -14.98
N LEU A 75 -4.28 23.50 -15.45
CA LEU A 75 -4.48 24.95 -15.56
C LEU A 75 -4.99 25.60 -14.27
N GLN A 76 -5.86 24.91 -13.52
CA GLN A 76 -6.62 25.53 -12.43
C GLN A 76 -6.18 25.06 -11.03
N MET A 77 -5.56 23.89 -10.91
CA MET A 77 -5.16 23.35 -9.61
C MET A 77 -3.74 23.78 -9.22
N ASN A 78 -3.49 24.02 -7.94
CA ASN A 78 -2.13 24.23 -7.43
C ASN A 78 -1.44 22.87 -7.15
N GLU A 79 -0.15 22.88 -6.81
CA GLU A 79 0.61 21.63 -6.58
C GLU A 79 0.03 20.75 -5.44
N ASN A 80 -0.57 21.35 -4.41
CA ASN A 80 -1.23 20.60 -3.33
C ASN A 80 -2.53 19.95 -3.83
N ASP A 81 -3.33 20.68 -4.59
CA ASP A 81 -4.56 20.17 -5.19
C ASP A 81 -4.26 19.02 -6.18
N VAL A 82 -3.16 19.14 -6.92
CA VAL A 82 -2.67 18.10 -7.83
C VAL A 82 -2.28 16.82 -7.05
N ARG A 83 -1.69 16.95 -5.86
CA ARG A 83 -1.41 15.80 -4.98
C ARG A 83 -2.70 15.14 -4.51
N LEU A 84 -3.67 15.95 -4.07
CA LEU A 84 -4.98 15.47 -3.65
C LEU A 84 -5.74 14.80 -4.81
N PHE A 85 -5.56 15.27 -6.04
CA PHE A 85 -6.06 14.60 -7.26
C PHE A 85 -5.45 13.20 -7.42
N VAL A 86 -4.12 13.05 -7.28
CA VAL A 86 -3.46 11.74 -7.32
C VAL A 86 -3.95 10.82 -6.19
N GLU A 87 -4.22 11.36 -5.00
CA GLU A 87 -4.83 10.59 -3.91
C GLU A 87 -6.26 10.13 -4.25
N CYS A 88 -7.06 10.99 -4.88
CA CYS A 88 -8.39 10.61 -5.37
C CYS A 88 -8.30 9.47 -6.40
N LEU A 89 -7.32 9.51 -7.30
CA LEU A 89 -7.03 8.41 -8.23
C LEU A 89 -6.68 7.11 -7.48
N ARG A 90 -5.89 7.17 -6.41
CA ARG A 90 -5.56 5.99 -5.58
C ARG A 90 -6.77 5.42 -4.86
N ARG A 91 -7.66 6.25 -4.32
CA ARG A 91 -8.92 5.79 -3.71
C ARG A 91 -9.80 5.08 -4.73
N CYS A 92 -9.79 5.56 -5.97
CA CYS A 92 -10.53 4.98 -7.08
C CYS A 92 -9.77 3.87 -7.83
N LYS A 93 -8.64 3.35 -7.31
CA LYS A 93 -7.77 2.39 -8.03
C LYS A 93 -8.50 1.16 -8.56
N HIS A 94 -9.56 0.72 -7.87
CA HIS A 94 -10.36 -0.45 -8.27
C HIS A 94 -11.13 -0.22 -9.58
N HIS A 95 -11.40 1.04 -9.93
CA HIS A 95 -12.01 1.43 -11.20
C HIS A 95 -10.99 1.55 -12.34
N TYR A 96 -9.68 1.57 -12.03
CA TYR A 96 -8.61 1.83 -13.00
C TYR A 96 -7.49 0.77 -12.90
N PRO A 97 -7.76 -0.50 -13.24
CA PRO A 97 -6.76 -1.57 -13.15
C PRO A 97 -5.51 -1.29 -14.00
N ARG A 98 -5.65 -0.56 -15.12
CA ARG A 98 -4.54 -0.15 -16.00
C ARG A 98 -3.61 0.89 -15.36
N LEU A 99 -4.08 1.62 -14.35
CA LEU A 99 -3.26 2.55 -13.59
C LEU A 99 -2.59 1.89 -12.38
N LYS A 100 -2.75 0.58 -12.15
CA LYS A 100 -2.22 -0.06 -10.95
C LYS A 100 -0.71 0.12 -10.83
N ASP A 101 0.04 -0.14 -11.89
CA ASP A 101 1.50 -0.02 -11.87
C ASP A 101 1.94 1.45 -11.85
N TRP A 102 1.19 2.33 -12.52
CA TRP A 102 1.42 3.78 -12.49
C TRP A 102 1.19 4.36 -11.08
N LEU A 103 0.13 3.95 -10.38
CA LEU A 103 -0.21 4.36 -9.02
C LEU A 103 0.63 3.64 -7.95
N ALA A 104 1.21 2.49 -8.28
CA ALA A 104 2.12 1.74 -7.41
C ALA A 104 3.55 2.28 -7.49
N GLY A 105 3.93 2.88 -8.62
CA GLY A 105 5.11 3.72 -8.71
C GLY A 105 5.02 4.84 -7.68
N ASP A 106 6.15 5.17 -7.04
CA ASP A 106 6.24 6.29 -6.12
C ASP A 106 6.11 7.58 -6.93
N THR A 107 4.86 7.94 -7.24
CA THR A 107 4.49 9.07 -8.11
C THR A 107 4.82 10.38 -7.41
N GLY A 108 6.09 10.70 -7.23
CA GLY A 108 6.62 12.05 -6.97
C GLY A 108 5.94 12.87 -5.86
N ILE A 109 5.16 12.25 -4.96
CA ILE A 109 4.82 12.91 -3.71
C ILE A 109 6.17 13.01 -3.05
N ILE A 110 6.60 14.23 -2.77
CA ILE A 110 7.71 14.47 -1.86
C ILE A 110 7.22 13.93 -0.52
N ARG A 111 7.28 12.60 -0.35
CA ARG A 111 7.22 11.93 0.93
C ARG A 111 8.26 12.65 1.74
N GLY A 112 7.88 13.11 2.93
CA GLY A 112 8.85 13.81 3.73
C GLY A 112 10.03 12.87 4.04
N PRO A 113 11.16 13.44 4.45
CA PRO A 113 12.38 12.67 4.67
C PRO A 113 12.15 11.49 5.62
N THR A 114 11.24 11.66 6.59
CA THR A 114 10.93 10.64 7.59
C THR A 114 10.07 9.51 7.04
N GLU A 115 9.09 9.83 6.20
CA GLU A 115 8.27 8.84 5.52
C GLU A 115 9.10 8.00 4.54
N GLN A 116 9.99 8.64 3.76
CA GLN A 116 10.92 7.91 2.88
C GLN A 116 11.85 7.00 3.68
N LYS A 117 12.39 7.53 4.79
CA LYS A 117 13.23 6.76 5.70
C LYS A 117 12.46 5.54 6.20
N LEU A 118 11.28 5.74 6.78
CA LEU A 118 10.42 4.65 7.29
C LEU A 118 10.08 3.63 6.21
N GLN A 119 9.81 4.06 4.99
CA GLN A 119 9.53 3.14 3.89
C GLN A 119 10.74 2.27 3.53
N LYS A 120 11.95 2.86 3.46
CA LYS A 120 13.19 2.11 3.19
C LYS A 120 13.52 1.10 4.30
N GLN A 121 13.25 1.46 5.55
CA GLN A 121 13.57 0.63 6.72
C GLN A 121 12.37 -0.11 7.31
N ALA A 122 11.23 -0.17 6.60
CA ALA A 122 9.98 -0.72 7.11
C ALA A 122 10.15 -2.15 7.64
N ASN A 123 10.90 -2.99 6.92
CA ASN A 123 11.16 -4.37 7.32
C ASN A 123 12.00 -4.45 8.60
N VAL A 124 13.05 -3.63 8.72
CA VAL A 124 13.91 -3.59 9.90
C VAL A 124 13.12 -3.12 11.11
N VAL A 125 12.36 -2.03 10.96
CA VAL A 125 11.52 -1.48 12.03
C VAL A 125 10.44 -2.50 12.44
N CYS A 126 9.81 -3.20 11.49
CA CYS A 126 8.84 -4.26 11.83
C CYS A 126 9.46 -5.39 12.67
N GLN A 127 10.68 -5.82 12.34
CA GLN A 127 11.37 -6.88 13.07
C GLN A 127 11.81 -6.43 14.47
N ARG A 128 12.22 -5.17 14.60
CA ARG A 128 12.82 -4.64 15.82
C ARG A 128 11.83 -4.07 16.82
N LEU A 129 10.68 -3.57 16.37
CA LEU A 129 9.65 -2.99 17.26
C LEU A 129 9.15 -3.99 18.30
N GLY A 130 8.98 -5.27 17.93
CA GLY A 130 8.61 -6.33 18.86
C GLY A 130 7.41 -5.96 19.75
N HIS A 131 7.63 -5.91 21.05
CA HIS A 131 6.58 -5.60 22.05
C HIS A 131 6.30 -4.09 22.19
N LEU A 132 7.13 -3.22 21.63
CA LEU A 132 6.97 -1.76 21.69
C LEU A 132 5.87 -1.23 20.76
N VAL A 133 5.35 -2.09 19.86
CA VAL A 133 4.29 -1.71 18.92
C VAL A 133 3.06 -1.14 19.63
N ILE A 134 2.61 -1.79 20.71
CA ILE A 134 1.40 -1.36 21.43
C ILE A 134 1.63 -0.05 22.20
N PRO A 135 2.70 0.11 23.02
CA PRO A 135 3.03 1.41 23.63
C PRO A 135 3.12 2.56 22.62
N ILE A 136 3.81 2.33 21.50
CA ILE A 136 3.95 3.34 20.45
C ILE A 136 2.59 3.65 19.80
N ALA A 137 1.77 2.65 19.51
CA ALA A 137 0.42 2.86 18.98
C ALA A 137 -0.47 3.65 19.95
N MET A 138 -0.41 3.35 21.25
CA MET A 138 -1.14 4.11 22.29
C MET A 138 -0.67 5.56 22.36
N ARG A 139 0.63 5.81 22.19
CA ARG A 139 1.18 7.17 22.16
C ARG A 139 0.75 7.91 20.90
N LEU A 140 0.73 7.26 19.75
CA LEU A 140 0.21 7.83 18.51
C LEU A 140 -1.28 8.14 18.60
N PHE A 141 -2.07 7.29 19.27
CA PHE A 141 -3.48 7.53 19.54
C PHE A 141 -3.67 8.74 20.47
N SER A 142 -2.89 8.83 21.55
CA SER A 142 -2.92 9.96 22.49
C SER A 142 -2.54 11.29 21.84
N ASN A 143 -1.72 11.24 20.78
CA ASN A 143 -1.36 12.39 19.96
C ASN A 143 -2.33 12.64 18.79
N GLU A 144 -3.46 11.95 18.73
CA GLU A 144 -4.47 12.03 17.66
C GLU A 144 -3.92 11.70 16.26
N MET A 145 -2.79 10.99 16.17
CA MET A 145 -2.21 10.59 14.89
C MET A 145 -2.95 9.37 14.33
N ILE A 146 -3.35 8.43 15.18
CA ILE A 146 -4.20 7.29 14.80
C ILE A 146 -5.53 7.34 15.56
N SER A 147 -6.60 6.83 14.95
CA SER A 147 -7.94 6.74 15.54
C SER A 147 -8.08 5.48 16.39
N GLN A 148 -9.14 5.42 17.22
CA GLN A 148 -9.47 4.23 18.01
C GLN A 148 -9.64 2.99 17.12
N TYR A 149 -10.33 3.15 15.97
CA TYR A 149 -10.53 2.05 15.03
C TYR A 149 -9.19 1.51 14.47
N GLU A 150 -8.26 2.40 14.15
CA GLU A 150 -6.93 2.01 13.66
C GLU A 150 -6.10 1.33 14.75
N LEU A 151 -6.21 1.79 15.99
CA LEU A 151 -5.59 1.17 17.17
C LEU A 151 -6.15 -0.24 17.41
N ASP A 152 -7.47 -0.42 17.35
CA ASP A 152 -8.12 -1.72 17.51
C ASP A 152 -7.69 -2.70 16.42
N ILE A 153 -7.54 -2.23 15.18
CA ILE A 153 -7.00 -3.04 14.08
C ILE A 153 -5.58 -3.48 14.37
N VAL A 154 -4.70 -2.57 14.83
CA VAL A 154 -3.32 -2.93 15.18
C VAL A 154 -3.31 -3.97 16.28
N GLN A 155 -4.10 -3.81 17.34
CA GLN A 155 -4.19 -4.76 18.45
C GLN A 155 -4.79 -6.11 18.05
N GLY A 156 -5.66 -6.13 17.03
CA GLY A 156 -6.29 -7.34 16.51
C GLY A 156 -5.39 -8.25 15.68
N GLU A 157 -4.18 -7.82 15.31
CA GLU A 157 -3.26 -8.68 14.54
C GLU A 157 -2.59 -9.74 15.43
N THR A 158 -2.37 -10.93 14.87
CA THR A 158 -2.00 -12.14 15.63
C THR A 158 -0.53 -12.21 16.06
N THR A 159 0.36 -11.52 15.36
CA THR A 159 1.81 -11.54 15.65
C THR A 159 2.35 -10.13 15.80
N LEU A 160 3.36 -9.95 16.65
CA LEU A 160 3.99 -8.63 16.86
C LEU A 160 4.52 -8.03 15.56
N TYR A 161 5.03 -8.85 14.65
CA TYR A 161 5.45 -8.40 13.33
C TYR A 161 4.27 -7.86 12.51
N CYS A 162 3.14 -8.57 12.47
CA CYS A 162 1.93 -8.09 11.77
C CYS A 162 1.37 -6.83 12.42
N GLN A 163 1.39 -6.73 13.75
CA GLN A 163 1.02 -5.51 14.48
C GLN A 163 1.92 -4.34 14.07
N ALA A 164 3.24 -4.54 14.06
CA ALA A 164 4.22 -3.54 13.66
C ALA A 164 4.02 -3.09 12.21
N GLN A 165 3.87 -4.07 11.30
CA GLN A 165 3.63 -3.82 9.89
C GLN A 165 2.34 -3.04 9.67
N ARG A 166 1.28 -3.39 10.39
CA ARG A 166 0.00 -2.69 10.33
C ARG A 166 0.14 -1.24 10.82
N LEU A 167 0.83 -1.03 11.94
CA LEU A 167 1.08 0.30 12.51
C LEU A 167 1.90 1.18 11.55
N ILE A 168 2.99 0.64 10.99
CA ILE A 168 3.83 1.35 10.01
C ILE A 168 3.02 1.71 8.76
N ASN A 169 2.21 0.78 8.25
CA ASN A 169 1.35 1.05 7.09
C ASN A 169 0.34 2.16 7.35
N ILE A 170 -0.26 2.21 8.54
CA ILE A 170 -1.15 3.30 8.94
C ILE A 170 -0.38 4.63 8.97
N CYS A 171 0.82 4.66 9.54
CA CYS A 171 1.65 5.86 9.58
C CYS A 171 2.03 6.34 8.17
N LEU A 172 2.46 5.44 7.29
CA LEU A 172 2.76 5.74 5.88
C LEU A 172 1.53 6.24 5.11
N GLN A 173 0.34 5.72 5.40
CA GLN A 173 -0.91 6.17 4.77
C GLN A 173 -1.33 7.56 5.23
N LYS A 174 -1.02 7.93 6.48
CA LYS A 174 -1.31 9.26 7.04
C LYS A 174 -0.24 10.31 6.72
N GLY A 175 0.93 9.86 6.26
CA GLY A 175 2.00 10.70 5.75
C GLY A 175 3.00 11.20 6.80
N GLU A 176 3.88 12.10 6.37
CA GLU A 176 5.08 12.55 7.10
C GLU A 176 4.88 12.83 8.60
N ARG A 177 3.84 13.58 8.98
CA ARG A 177 3.61 13.94 10.39
C ARG A 177 3.40 12.72 11.28
N SER A 178 2.70 11.71 10.77
CA SER A 178 2.48 10.46 11.51
C SER A 178 3.77 9.64 11.59
N CYS A 179 4.54 9.59 10.50
CA CYS A 179 5.86 8.94 10.49
C CYS A 179 6.84 9.62 11.45
N GLN A 180 6.86 10.95 11.53
CA GLN A 180 7.68 11.69 12.49
C GLN A 180 7.28 11.35 13.92
N LYS A 181 5.99 11.39 14.22
CA LYS A 181 5.48 11.04 15.55
C LYS A 181 5.75 9.58 15.92
N LEU A 182 5.84 8.67 14.95
CA LEU A 182 6.25 7.29 15.18
C LEU A 182 7.70 7.22 15.69
N TYR A 183 8.63 7.94 15.05
CA TYR A 183 10.03 7.97 15.52
C TYR A 183 10.19 8.71 16.85
N GLU A 184 9.46 9.81 17.06
CA GLU A 184 9.45 10.51 18.35
C GLU A 184 8.95 9.57 19.45
N ALA A 185 7.84 8.86 19.21
CA ALA A 185 7.32 7.88 20.16
C ALA A 185 8.30 6.72 20.39
N LEU A 186 8.98 6.24 19.35
CA LEU A 186 10.02 5.22 19.48
C LEU A 186 11.20 5.70 20.34
N HIS A 187 11.69 6.91 20.10
CA HIS A 187 12.78 7.51 20.88
C HIS A 187 12.41 7.69 22.36
N GLU A 188 11.15 8.00 22.64
CA GLU A 188 10.66 8.18 24.01
C GLU A 188 10.38 6.85 24.75
N GLU A 189 10.08 5.76 24.03
CA GLU A 189 9.87 4.43 24.61
C GLU A 189 11.18 3.65 24.75
N ASP A 190 12.04 3.69 23.72
CA ASP A 190 13.33 3.01 23.69
C ASP A 190 14.34 3.78 22.82
N THR A 191 15.10 4.66 23.48
CA THR A 191 16.12 5.49 22.85
C THR A 191 17.24 4.65 22.21
N ILE A 192 17.62 3.53 22.82
CA ILE A 192 18.72 2.67 22.33
C ILE A 192 18.30 2.02 21.01
N LEU A 193 17.08 1.46 20.98
CA LEU A 193 16.53 0.88 19.77
C LEU A 193 16.35 1.91 18.66
N ALA A 194 15.91 3.12 19.02
CA ALA A 194 15.73 4.21 18.07
C ALA A 194 17.05 4.62 17.42
N GLU A 195 18.11 4.79 18.21
CA GLU A 195 19.45 5.11 17.73
C GLU A 195 20.04 3.99 16.86
N ASP A 196 19.85 2.72 17.22
CA ASP A 196 20.30 1.59 16.42
C ASP A 196 19.62 1.58 15.04
N ILE A 197 18.29 1.78 15.00
CA ILE A 197 17.50 1.83 13.77
C ILE A 197 17.93 3.03 12.92
N ASP A 198 18.27 4.16 13.55
CA ASP A 198 18.74 5.36 12.87
C ASP A 198 20.17 5.21 12.31
N GLY A 199 21.05 4.47 12.99
CA GLY A 199 22.42 4.20 12.58
C GLY A 199 22.56 3.21 11.43
N GLU A 200 21.70 2.18 11.38
CA GLU A 200 21.65 1.18 10.31
C GLU A 200 21.28 1.78 8.93
N ALA A 201 20.62 2.94 8.90
CA ALA A 201 20.30 3.65 7.66
C ALA A 201 21.55 4.12 6.87
N VAL A 202 22.73 4.14 7.51
CA VAL A 202 24.02 4.54 6.88
C VAL A 202 24.80 3.33 6.35
N PHE A 203 24.49 2.11 6.80
CA PHE A 203 25.30 0.92 6.48
C PHE A 203 24.80 0.09 5.30
N ASN A 204 23.60 0.35 4.78
CA ASN A 204 23.03 -0.42 3.64
C ASN A 204 23.60 -0.09 2.25
N GLU A 205 24.72 0.64 2.14
CA GLU A 205 25.53 0.72 0.91
C GLU A 205 26.90 0.02 1.01
N ARG A 206 27.22 -0.69 2.11
CA ARG A 206 28.45 -1.48 2.18
C ARG A 206 28.16 -2.98 2.30
N GLU A 207 28.54 -3.66 1.23
CA GLU A 207 28.88 -5.07 1.14
C GLU A 207 29.37 -5.67 2.48
N PRO A 208 28.93 -6.88 2.88
CA PRO A 208 29.27 -7.44 4.17
C PRO A 208 30.73 -7.91 4.18
N THR A 209 31.62 -7.06 4.70
CA THR A 209 32.96 -7.49 5.12
C THR A 209 32.83 -8.14 6.49
N PHE A 210 32.91 -9.46 6.55
CA PHE A 210 33.15 -10.18 7.79
C PHE A 210 34.52 -9.81 8.36
N PRO A 211 34.62 -9.59 9.68
CA PRO A 211 35.81 -10.07 10.36
C PRO A 211 35.43 -10.82 11.64
N ILE A 212 36.16 -11.89 11.93
CA ILE A 212 37.02 -12.01 13.11
C ILE A 212 37.51 -13.47 13.17
N GLN A 213 38.82 -13.61 12.95
CA GLN A 213 39.60 -14.73 13.46
C GLN A 213 39.62 -14.65 14.99
N LEU A 214 39.37 -15.77 15.66
CA LEU A 214 39.87 -15.98 17.01
C LEU A 214 40.73 -17.25 17.02
N GLN A 215 42.01 -17.04 17.33
CA GLN A 215 43.04 -18.04 17.55
C GLN A 215 42.62 -19.04 18.63
N GLN A 216 42.88 -20.32 18.40
CA GLN A 216 43.19 -21.26 19.47
C GLN A 216 44.47 -22.01 19.12
N ASP A 217 45.47 -21.80 19.97
CA ASP A 217 46.73 -22.54 20.04
C ASP A 217 46.48 -24.04 20.03
N THR A 218 47.21 -24.75 19.17
CA THR A 218 47.28 -26.21 19.18
C THR A 218 48.72 -26.62 19.49
N GLU A 219 49.01 -26.87 20.77
CA GLU A 219 50.14 -27.68 21.18
C GLU A 219 49.73 -29.17 21.09
N HIS A 220 50.50 -29.95 20.32
CA HIS A 220 50.49 -31.41 20.34
C HIS A 220 51.12 -31.94 21.64
N PRO A 221 50.78 -33.17 22.12
CA PRO A 221 51.51 -34.39 21.68
C PRO A 221 50.59 -35.66 21.69
N PRO A 222 51.08 -36.93 21.62
CA PRO A 222 50.73 -37.83 20.51
C PRO A 222 49.99 -39.14 20.89
N LEU A 223 49.36 -39.72 19.87
CA LEU A 223 49.12 -41.13 19.56
C LEU A 223 49.18 -42.20 20.67
N LEU A 224 48.05 -42.93 20.84
CA LEU A 224 48.05 -44.40 20.93
C LEU A 224 46.78 -45.03 20.32
N SER A 225 47.01 -45.83 19.26
CA SER A 225 46.45 -47.14 18.89
C SER A 225 45.06 -47.55 19.40
N SER A 226 44.09 -47.79 18.49
CA SER A 226 43.85 -49.06 17.76
C SER A 226 43.09 -50.10 18.59
N LEU A 227 41.90 -50.50 18.12
CA LEU A 227 41.53 -51.90 17.79
C LEU A 227 40.01 -52.04 17.53
N VAL A 228 39.70 -52.31 16.25
CA VAL A 228 38.83 -53.39 15.71
C VAL A 228 37.29 -53.30 15.87
N PRO A 229 36.53 -53.81 14.87
CA PRO A 229 35.14 -53.45 14.60
C PRO A 229 34.13 -54.63 14.69
N THR A 230 32.88 -54.30 14.32
CA THR A 230 31.74 -55.13 13.83
C THR A 230 30.82 -55.83 14.86
N PRO A 231 29.64 -56.37 14.45
CA PRO A 231 28.45 -55.67 13.91
C PRO A 231 27.13 -56.24 14.50
N GLN A 232 25.96 -55.65 14.23
CA GLN A 232 24.63 -56.32 14.11
C GLN A 232 23.57 -55.25 13.79
N GLU A 233 22.94 -55.29 12.60
CA GLU A 233 21.60 -55.90 12.33
C GLU A 233 20.52 -55.31 13.27
N GLU A 234 19.40 -54.75 12.83
CA GLU A 234 18.54 -55.14 11.72
C GLU A 234 17.39 -54.10 11.57
N THR A 235 16.83 -54.01 10.34
CA THR A 235 15.43 -53.69 9.98
C THR A 235 14.70 -52.36 10.36
N GLN A 236 14.54 -51.54 9.31
CA GLN A 236 13.26 -50.99 8.79
C GLN A 236 12.60 -49.71 9.40
N PRO A 237 11.76 -49.00 8.60
CA PRO A 237 11.57 -47.56 8.67
C PRO A 237 10.33 -47.18 9.50
N VAL A 238 10.47 -46.19 10.38
CA VAL A 238 9.32 -45.65 11.12
C VAL A 238 8.63 -44.61 10.25
N SER A 239 7.58 -45.07 9.59
CA SER A 239 6.50 -44.22 9.08
C SER A 239 5.49 -43.97 10.21
N PHE A 240 4.85 -42.80 10.16
CA PHE A 240 3.60 -42.43 10.87
C PHE A 240 3.63 -42.32 12.40
N LEU A 241 3.52 -41.07 12.88
CA LEU A 241 2.69 -40.68 14.03
C LEU A 241 2.26 -39.21 13.82
N LEU A 242 1.36 -38.97 12.86
CA LEU A 242 0.47 -37.80 12.91
C LEU A 242 -0.61 -38.17 13.94
N GLN A 243 -0.41 -37.74 15.18
CA GLN A 243 -1.44 -37.88 16.21
C GLN A 243 -2.58 -36.89 15.93
N ASP A 244 -3.78 -37.43 16.01
CA ASP A 244 -5.07 -36.79 15.86
C ASP A 244 -5.20 -35.47 16.65
N LEU A 245 -5.21 -34.34 15.93
CA LEU A 245 -5.78 -33.09 16.44
C LEU A 245 -7.24 -33.01 15.99
N LYS A 246 -8.12 -33.52 16.85
CA LYS A 246 -9.58 -33.37 16.77
C LYS A 246 -9.94 -31.90 17.03
N LEU A 247 -10.16 -31.12 15.98
CA LEU A 247 -10.77 -29.79 16.06
C LEU A 247 -12.30 -29.95 16.13
N GLU A 248 -12.87 -29.82 17.34
CA GLU A 248 -14.30 -29.66 17.52
C GLU A 248 -14.69 -28.21 17.21
N CYS A 249 -15.13 -27.96 15.98
CA CYS A 249 -15.81 -26.72 15.61
C CYS A 249 -17.26 -26.79 16.09
N GLY A 250 -17.54 -26.20 17.25
CA GLY A 250 -18.90 -25.96 17.72
C GLY A 250 -19.56 -24.81 16.95
N PHE A 251 -20.15 -25.10 15.78
CA PHE A 251 -21.18 -24.25 15.18
C PHE A 251 -22.26 -25.13 14.55
N ASP A 252 -23.26 -25.41 15.36
CA ASP A 252 -24.44 -26.19 15.03
C ASP A 252 -25.44 -25.34 14.23
N LYS A 253 -25.13 -25.11 12.94
CA LYS A 253 -26.10 -24.62 11.94
C LYS A 253 -25.86 -25.28 10.59
N GLU A 254 -26.69 -26.28 10.32
CA GLU A 254 -26.84 -26.98 9.05
C GLU A 254 -27.28 -26.02 7.94
N ILE A 255 -26.39 -25.71 6.98
CA ILE A 255 -26.78 -25.02 5.75
C ILE A 255 -27.09 -26.09 4.71
N GLN A 256 -28.38 -26.35 4.48
CA GLN A 256 -28.86 -27.15 3.36
C GLN A 256 -28.65 -26.39 2.04
N LEU A 257 -27.65 -26.79 1.26
CA LEU A 257 -27.52 -26.38 -0.14
C LEU A 257 -28.42 -27.26 -0.99
N GLN A 258 -29.63 -26.79 -1.29
CA GLN A 258 -30.45 -27.41 -2.34
C GLN A 258 -29.88 -27.08 -3.71
N GLN A 259 -29.20 -28.07 -4.30
CA GLN A 259 -29.09 -28.20 -5.75
C GLN A 259 -30.48 -28.43 -6.33
N LYS A 260 -30.93 -27.55 -7.24
CA LYS A 260 -31.98 -27.92 -8.18
C LYS A 260 -31.73 -27.36 -9.59
N GLU A 261 -31.21 -28.27 -10.40
CA GLU A 261 -31.55 -28.59 -11.79
C GLU A 261 -31.38 -27.55 -12.91
N LYS A 262 -30.46 -27.94 -13.81
CA LYS A 262 -30.53 -27.75 -15.27
C LYS A 262 -31.93 -28.09 -15.82
N GLY A 263 -32.41 -27.27 -16.76
CA GLY A 263 -33.50 -27.61 -17.66
C GLY A 263 -33.52 -26.67 -18.86
N GLN A 264 -33.44 -27.26 -20.05
CA GLN A 264 -33.13 -26.66 -21.34
C GLN A 264 -34.40 -26.67 -22.23
N TYR A 265 -34.40 -25.89 -23.32
CA TYR A 265 -35.33 -25.89 -24.48
C TYR A 265 -36.65 -25.10 -24.33
N VAL A 266 -37.27 -24.47 -25.35
CA VAL A 266 -36.98 -23.86 -26.68
C VAL A 266 -38.36 -23.32 -27.18
N ALA A 267 -38.36 -22.28 -28.03
CA ALA A 267 -39.46 -21.79 -28.88
C ALA A 267 -40.65 -21.13 -28.15
N GLY A 268 -41.33 -20.10 -28.65
CA GLY A 268 -41.40 -19.42 -29.95
C GLY A 268 -42.60 -18.44 -29.91
N TYR A 269 -42.82 -17.71 -31.02
CA TYR A 269 -43.93 -16.77 -31.32
C TYR A 269 -43.76 -15.32 -30.78
N THR A 270 -43.32 -14.35 -31.59
CA THR A 270 -43.96 -13.60 -32.71
C THR A 270 -45.03 -12.55 -32.32
N MET A 271 -44.74 -11.33 -32.81
CA MET A 271 -45.65 -10.26 -33.26
C MET A 271 -46.55 -9.54 -32.24
N SER A 272 -46.32 -8.24 -32.03
CA SER A 272 -47.02 -7.22 -32.86
C SER A 272 -46.66 -5.80 -32.44
N GLN A 273 -46.37 -5.00 -33.47
CA GLN A 273 -46.31 -3.54 -33.44
C GLN A 273 -47.68 -2.95 -33.05
N LYS A 274 -47.67 -1.85 -32.30
CA LYS A 274 -48.69 -0.80 -32.44
C LYS A 274 -48.06 0.58 -32.17
N LEU A 275 -47.87 1.31 -33.26
CA LEU A 275 -47.62 2.75 -33.31
C LEU A 275 -48.93 3.53 -32.99
N PRO A 276 -48.82 4.85 -32.71
CA PRO A 276 -49.82 5.63 -32.00
C PRO A 276 -50.93 6.14 -32.91
N GLN A 277 -52.15 6.25 -32.36
CA GLN A 277 -53.23 7.01 -33.01
C GLN A 277 -53.09 8.49 -32.67
N VAL A 278 -52.82 9.26 -33.72
CA VAL A 278 -53.16 10.67 -33.86
C VAL A 278 -54.64 10.76 -34.24
N MET A 279 -55.40 11.62 -33.57
CA MET A 279 -56.68 12.15 -34.08
C MET A 279 -56.69 13.66 -33.84
N PRO A 280 -56.89 14.48 -34.88
CA PRO A 280 -57.09 15.92 -34.76
C PRO A 280 -58.57 16.32 -34.91
N SER A 281 -58.83 17.58 -34.54
CA SER A 281 -59.99 18.43 -34.89
C SER A 281 -61.22 18.26 -33.97
N ARG A 282 -61.92 19.31 -33.52
CA ARG A 282 -62.06 20.71 -33.93
C ARG A 282 -62.28 21.60 -32.71
#